data_AF-A0AAV4EFI2-F1
#
_entry.id   AF-A0AAV4EFI2-F1
#
_cell.length_a   1.000
_cell.length_b   1.000
_cell.length_c   1.000
_cell.angle_alpha   90.00
_cell.angle_beta   90.00
_cell.angle_gamma   90.00
#
_symmetry.space_group_name_H-M   'P 1'
#
loop_
_entity.id
_entity.type
_entity.pdbx_description
1 polymer ?
#
loop_
_entity_poly.entity_id
_entity_poly.type
_entity_poly.pdbx_seq_one_letter_code
_entity_poly.pdbx_strand_id
1 'polypeptide(L)'
;MTKIIKNDGSETEDFKEILEEAKTYYTKLYRRPTNELTNDIKASLDSLPKLSEGEANLLSGEITLAELTSVFKNAKSNKSPGTDGYTAEFLKCFWPELGHLVVKSINDGFNLGDMSATQKEGLIILLPKGEKTKTLLKNWRPITLLNVIYKLASGAIANRLKKVLTRLIHPDQRGFLAGRFTGDNIRLVYDVLDHSMRHQQRGLLLLIDFEKAFDSISWEFVHDVLRIFKFSENFSK
;
A
#
# COMPACT_ATOMS: atom_id res chain seq x y z
N MET A 1 12.74 10.11 19.71
CA MET A 1 13.82 10.83 19.00
C MET A 1 14.15 12.04 19.84
N THR A 2 15.38 12.18 20.31
CA THR A 2 15.78 13.25 21.25
C THR A 2 16.80 14.22 20.66
N LYS A 3 17.39 13.86 19.52
CA LYS A 3 18.40 14.64 18.82
C LYS A 3 18.40 14.33 17.34
N ILE A 4 18.54 15.34 16.47
CA ILE A 4 18.74 15.18 15.03
C ILE A 4 19.84 16.09 14.48
N ILE A 5 20.40 15.72 13.34
CA ILE A 5 21.21 16.58 12.47
C ILE A 5 20.27 17.14 11.39
N LYS A 6 20.18 18.46 11.30
CA LYS A 6 19.40 19.21 10.29
C LYS A 6 20.09 19.15 8.93
N ASN A 7 19.39 19.57 7.87
CA ASN A 7 19.94 19.58 6.51
C ASN A 7 21.16 20.50 6.33
N ASP A 8 21.28 21.55 7.14
CA ASP A 8 22.42 22.49 7.15
C ASP A 8 23.64 21.95 7.92
N GLY A 9 23.55 20.73 8.47
CA GLY A 9 24.61 20.09 9.26
C GLY A 9 24.62 20.47 10.74
N SER A 10 23.75 21.40 11.18
CA SER A 10 23.60 21.72 12.60
C SER A 10 22.85 20.63 13.36
N GLU A 11 23.09 20.53 14.67
CA GLU A 11 22.38 19.59 15.55
C GLU A 11 21.32 20.30 16.37
N THR A 12 20.20 19.62 16.63
CA THR A 12 19.19 20.12 17.56
C THR A 12 18.67 19.01 18.46
N GLU A 13 18.38 19.40 19.70
CA GLU A 13 17.72 18.61 20.74
C GLU A 13 16.36 19.24 21.12
N ASP A 14 16.02 20.41 20.53
CA ASP A 14 14.73 21.05 20.75
C ASP A 14 13.61 20.27 20.06
N PHE A 15 12.57 19.94 20.82
CA PHE A 15 11.49 19.08 20.34
C PHE A 15 10.68 19.73 19.22
N LYS A 16 10.48 21.06 19.24
CA LYS A 16 9.73 21.75 18.18
C LYS A 16 10.53 21.79 16.89
N GLU A 17 11.82 22.07 16.97
CA GLU A 17 12.72 22.03 15.81
C GLU A 17 12.79 20.62 15.21
N ILE A 18 12.87 19.58 16.06
CA ILE A 18 12.83 18.18 15.61
C ILE A 18 11.55 17.88 14.83
N LEU A 19 10.39 18.31 15.34
CA LEU A 19 9.11 18.09 14.68
C LEU A 19 9.00 18.83 13.34
N GLU A 20 9.46 20.08 13.26
CA GLU A 20 9.38 20.85 12.02
C GLU A 20 10.34 20.30 10.95
N GLU A 21 11.55 19.87 11.34
CA GLU A 21 12.49 19.24 10.44
C GLU A 21 11.97 17.88 9.95
N ALA A 22 11.37 17.07 10.83
CA ALA A 22 10.72 15.82 10.45
C ALA A 22 9.55 16.07 9.48
N LYS A 23 8.68 17.03 9.78
CA LYS A 23 7.58 17.45 8.90
C LYS A 23 8.10 17.90 7.55
N THR A 24 9.12 18.73 7.49
CA THR A 24 9.73 19.21 6.25
C THR A 24 10.30 18.04 5.43
N TYR A 25 11.08 17.17 6.07
CA TYR A 25 11.68 16.00 5.44
C TYR A 25 10.62 15.07 4.83
N TYR A 26 9.60 14.69 5.61
CA TYR A 26 8.56 13.77 5.14
C TYR A 26 7.58 14.43 4.16
N THR A 27 7.30 15.73 4.31
CA THR A 27 6.54 16.49 3.30
C THR A 27 7.26 16.47 1.96
N LYS A 28 8.58 16.72 1.94
CA LYS A 28 9.38 16.62 0.72
C LYS A 28 9.41 15.19 0.17
N LEU A 29 9.48 14.19 1.04
CA LEU A 29 9.50 12.79 0.64
C LEU A 29 8.18 12.35 -0.01
N TYR A 30 7.06 12.80 0.51
CA TYR A 30 5.72 12.49 0.00
C TYR A 30 5.27 13.44 -1.12
N ARG A 31 5.98 14.55 -1.34
CA ARG A 31 5.73 15.47 -2.46
C ARG A 31 6.22 14.84 -3.75
N ARG A 32 5.29 14.51 -4.63
CA ARG A 32 5.58 13.74 -5.85
C ARG A 32 5.80 14.65 -7.06
N PRO A 33 6.68 14.26 -8.00
CA PRO A 33 6.64 14.77 -9.36
C PRO A 33 5.44 14.14 -10.10
N THR A 34 4.72 14.94 -10.88
CA THR A 34 3.72 14.45 -11.82
C THR A 34 4.45 13.75 -12.95
N ASN A 35 4.36 12.43 -12.99
CA ASN A 35 4.97 11.65 -14.06
C ASN A 35 3.86 11.06 -14.93
N GLU A 36 3.72 11.59 -16.13
CA GLU A 36 2.89 10.96 -17.15
C GLU A 36 3.47 9.60 -17.52
N LEU A 37 2.59 8.62 -17.75
CA LEU A 37 2.97 7.35 -18.33
C LEU A 37 3.60 7.59 -19.71
N THR A 38 4.86 7.15 -19.86
CA THR A 38 5.52 7.15 -21.17
C THR A 38 4.81 6.21 -22.13
N ASN A 39 4.92 6.47 -23.43
CA ASN A 39 4.30 5.63 -24.46
C ASN A 39 4.79 4.17 -24.38
N ASP A 40 6.05 3.94 -24.01
CA ASP A 40 6.62 2.60 -23.86
C ASP A 40 5.99 1.82 -22.69
N ILE A 41 5.73 2.50 -21.56
CA ILE A 41 5.04 1.87 -20.43
C ILE A 41 3.59 1.58 -20.81
N LYS A 42 2.89 2.51 -21.46
CA LYS A 42 1.52 2.29 -21.95
C LYS A 42 1.45 1.07 -22.87
N ALA A 43 2.31 1.00 -23.88
CA ALA A 43 2.37 -0.13 -24.81
C ALA A 43 2.66 -1.46 -24.09
N SER A 44 3.55 -1.45 -23.08
CA SER A 44 3.86 -2.63 -22.27
C SER A 44 2.64 -3.09 -21.46
N LEU A 45 1.92 -2.16 -20.81
CA LEU A 45 0.71 -2.47 -20.04
C LEU A 45 -0.45 -2.92 -20.94
N ASP A 46 -0.57 -2.33 -22.14
CA ASP A 46 -1.55 -2.71 -23.16
C ASP A 46 -1.32 -4.10 -23.74
N SER A 47 -0.19 -4.76 -23.49
CA SER A 47 0.02 -6.16 -23.85
C SER A 47 -0.54 -7.14 -22.82
N LEU A 48 -0.77 -6.69 -21.58
CA LEU A 48 -1.15 -7.55 -20.45
C LEU A 48 -2.64 -7.94 -20.48
N PRO A 49 -3.05 -9.02 -19.81
CA PRO A 49 -4.47 -9.36 -19.69
C PRO A 49 -5.26 -8.24 -19.00
N LYS A 50 -6.47 -7.94 -19.50
CA LYS A 50 -7.38 -6.93 -18.92
C LYS A 50 -8.56 -7.61 -18.26
N LEU A 51 -9.32 -6.85 -17.48
CA LEU A 51 -10.61 -7.29 -16.96
C LEU A 51 -11.64 -7.41 -18.09
N SER A 52 -12.45 -8.46 -18.02
CA SER A 52 -13.74 -8.49 -18.69
C SER A 52 -14.72 -7.56 -17.97
N GLU A 53 -15.80 -7.17 -18.67
CA GLU A 53 -16.84 -6.32 -18.08
C GLU A 53 -17.49 -6.97 -16.85
N GLY A 54 -17.73 -8.29 -16.89
CA GLY A 54 -18.27 -9.03 -15.75
C GLY A 54 -17.35 -9.02 -14.52
N GLU A 55 -16.04 -9.16 -14.72
CA GLU A 55 -15.07 -9.05 -13.62
C GLU A 55 -14.97 -7.63 -13.09
N ALA A 56 -14.95 -6.62 -13.96
CA ALA A 56 -14.92 -5.22 -13.53
C ALA A 56 -16.16 -4.88 -12.67
N ASN A 57 -17.34 -5.35 -13.08
CA ASN A 57 -18.58 -5.15 -12.32
C ASN A 57 -18.57 -5.88 -10.96
N LEU A 58 -17.97 -7.08 -10.89
CA LEU A 58 -17.85 -7.86 -9.65
C LEU A 58 -16.99 -7.17 -8.57
N LEU A 59 -16.05 -6.31 -8.99
CA LEU A 59 -15.12 -5.63 -8.08
C LEU A 59 -15.70 -4.31 -7.54
N SER A 60 -16.78 -3.83 -8.13
CA SER A 60 -17.29 -2.48 -7.92
C SER A 60 -18.57 -2.44 -7.11
N GLY A 61 -18.92 -1.24 -6.66
CA GLY A 61 -20.14 -0.98 -5.89
C GLY A 61 -19.94 -1.05 -4.39
N GLU A 62 -21.04 -0.89 -3.66
CA GLU A 62 -21.07 -0.80 -2.21
C GLU A 62 -20.49 -2.04 -1.51
N ILE A 63 -19.86 -1.82 -0.36
CA ILE A 63 -19.32 -2.89 0.48
C ILE A 63 -20.44 -3.51 1.30
N THR A 64 -20.50 -4.83 1.33
CA THR A 64 -21.48 -5.56 2.12
C THR A 64 -21.01 -5.84 3.55
N LEU A 65 -21.95 -6.04 4.47
CA LEU A 65 -21.61 -6.47 5.83
C LEU A 65 -20.83 -7.79 5.85
N ALA A 66 -21.14 -8.71 4.95
CA ALA A 66 -20.45 -9.99 4.85
C ALA A 66 -18.96 -9.82 4.47
N GLU A 67 -18.68 -8.97 3.48
CA GLU A 67 -17.31 -8.64 3.08
C GLU A 67 -16.53 -8.01 4.23
N LEU A 68 -17.13 -7.01 4.89
CA LEU A 68 -16.49 -6.30 5.97
C LEU A 68 -16.26 -7.22 7.19
N THR A 69 -17.24 -8.05 7.54
CA THR A 69 -17.14 -9.04 8.62
C THR A 69 -16.04 -10.08 8.31
N SER A 70 -15.88 -10.49 7.06
CA SER A 70 -14.83 -11.42 6.64
C SER A 70 -13.42 -10.84 6.84
N VAL A 71 -13.23 -9.56 6.49
CA VAL A 71 -11.98 -8.82 6.78
C VAL A 71 -11.78 -8.72 8.28
N PHE A 72 -12.85 -8.39 9.00
CA PHE A 72 -12.81 -8.11 10.42
C PHE A 72 -12.45 -9.32 11.29
N LYS A 73 -12.91 -10.52 10.91
CA LYS A 73 -12.51 -11.78 11.57
C LYS A 73 -10.99 -11.99 11.58
N ASN A 74 -10.30 -11.49 10.57
CA ASN A 74 -8.84 -11.60 10.44
C ASN A 74 -8.09 -10.38 10.99
N ALA A 75 -8.81 -9.39 11.54
CA ALA A 75 -8.18 -8.21 12.13
C ALA A 75 -7.34 -8.60 13.35
N LYS A 76 -6.05 -8.27 13.31
CA LYS A 76 -5.11 -8.56 14.40
C LYS A 76 -5.47 -7.73 15.63
N SER A 77 -5.46 -8.39 16.78
CA SER A 77 -5.60 -7.75 18.08
C SER A 77 -4.29 -7.13 18.57
N ASN A 78 -4.37 -6.28 19.60
CA ASN A 78 -3.28 -5.52 20.22
C ASN A 78 -2.54 -4.63 19.21
N LYS A 79 -3.32 -3.87 18.43
CA LYS A 79 -2.81 -2.87 17.49
C LYS A 79 -3.26 -1.47 17.92
N SER A 80 -2.37 -0.51 17.75
CA SER A 80 -2.65 0.89 18.06
C SER A 80 -3.78 1.42 17.17
N PRO A 81 -4.73 2.19 17.74
CA PRO A 81 -5.82 2.81 17.00
C PRO A 81 -5.33 3.97 16.14
N GLY A 82 -6.24 4.56 15.35
CA GLY A 82 -6.02 5.84 14.69
C GLY A 82 -6.17 7.02 15.67
N THR A 83 -6.37 8.21 15.13
CA THR A 83 -6.58 9.45 15.92
C THR A 83 -7.88 9.44 16.73
N ASP A 84 -8.84 8.60 16.34
CA ASP A 84 -10.14 8.43 17.01
C ASP A 84 -10.11 7.53 18.26
N GLY A 85 -9.00 6.83 18.51
CA GLY A 85 -8.83 5.96 19.67
C GLY A 85 -9.56 4.61 19.60
N TYR A 86 -10.36 4.35 18.56
CA TYR A 86 -11.10 3.08 18.45
C TYR A 86 -10.18 1.94 17.99
N THR A 87 -10.14 0.87 18.80
CA THR A 87 -9.34 -0.32 18.52
C THR A 87 -10.15 -1.38 17.76
N ALA A 88 -9.45 -2.39 17.21
CA ALA A 88 -10.11 -3.54 16.62
C ALA A 88 -10.93 -4.31 17.66
N GLU A 89 -10.44 -4.41 18.90
CA GLU A 89 -11.12 -5.06 20.03
C GLU A 89 -12.43 -4.38 20.39
N PHE A 90 -12.43 -3.05 20.43
CA PHE A 90 -13.64 -2.28 20.67
C PHE A 90 -14.70 -2.63 19.63
N LEU A 91 -14.34 -2.55 18.35
CA LEU A 91 -15.26 -2.95 17.27
C LEU A 91 -15.66 -4.43 17.36
N LYS A 92 -14.83 -5.31 17.92
CA LYS A 92 -15.11 -6.76 18.01
C LYS A 92 -16.16 -7.02 19.06
N CYS A 93 -16.04 -6.33 20.19
CA CYS A 93 -16.98 -6.39 21.29
C CYS A 93 -18.38 -5.92 20.86
N PHE A 94 -18.45 -4.85 20.07
CA PHE A 94 -19.71 -4.21 19.67
C PHE A 94 -20.07 -4.42 18.19
N TRP A 95 -19.51 -5.42 17.52
CA TRP A 95 -19.79 -5.67 16.10
C TRP A 95 -21.27 -5.98 15.81
N PRO A 96 -21.99 -6.75 16.64
CA PRO A 96 -23.41 -7.00 16.43
C PRO A 96 -24.24 -5.72 16.35
N GLU A 97 -23.89 -4.69 17.12
CA GLU A 97 -24.59 -3.40 17.17
C GLU A 97 -24.05 -2.39 16.15
N LEU A 98 -22.72 -2.34 15.96
CA LEU A 98 -22.05 -1.32 15.16
C LEU A 98 -21.83 -1.74 13.69
N GLY A 99 -21.81 -3.03 13.37
CA GLY A 99 -21.38 -3.51 12.05
C GLY A 99 -22.16 -2.88 10.90
N HIS A 100 -23.49 -2.78 11.02
CA HIS A 100 -24.34 -2.13 10.02
C HIS A 100 -24.08 -0.63 9.90
N LEU A 101 -23.81 0.05 11.02
CA LEU A 101 -23.47 1.48 11.03
C LEU A 101 -22.12 1.74 10.36
N VAL A 102 -21.14 0.87 10.59
CA VAL A 102 -19.82 0.95 9.96
C VAL A 102 -19.93 0.77 8.44
N VAL A 103 -20.68 -0.24 7.99
CA VAL A 103 -20.93 -0.46 6.56
C VAL A 103 -21.60 0.76 5.93
N LYS A 104 -22.65 1.27 6.59
CA LYS A 104 -23.35 2.48 6.13
C LYS A 104 -22.39 3.66 6.01
N SER A 105 -21.57 3.93 7.03
CA SER A 105 -20.58 5.02 7.00
C SER A 105 -19.59 4.89 5.84
N ILE A 106 -19.11 3.68 5.55
CA ILE A 106 -18.20 3.45 4.42
C ILE A 106 -18.91 3.69 3.08
N ASN A 107 -20.13 3.18 2.92
CA ASN A 107 -20.89 3.33 1.68
C ASN A 107 -21.38 4.77 1.47
N ASP A 108 -21.72 5.49 2.53
CA ASP A 108 -22.00 6.93 2.47
C ASP A 108 -20.78 7.67 1.91
N GLY A 109 -19.58 7.34 2.39
CA GLY A 109 -18.35 7.94 1.87
C GLY A 109 -18.07 7.59 0.40
N PHE A 110 -18.32 6.34 0.01
CA PHE A 110 -18.25 5.91 -1.38
C PHE A 110 -19.22 6.66 -2.31
N ASN A 111 -20.47 6.84 -1.86
CA ASN A 111 -21.51 7.51 -2.63
C ASN A 111 -21.23 9.01 -2.77
N LEU A 112 -20.83 9.66 -1.67
CA LEU A 112 -20.46 11.07 -1.64
C LEU A 112 -19.12 11.37 -2.33
N GLY A 113 -18.25 10.36 -2.49
CA GLY A 113 -16.88 10.55 -2.99
C GLY A 113 -15.94 11.18 -1.95
N ASP A 114 -16.31 11.15 -0.66
CA ASP A 114 -15.45 11.64 0.41
C ASP A 114 -15.72 10.90 1.73
N MET A 115 -14.65 10.60 2.47
CA MET A 115 -14.75 9.98 3.79
C MET A 115 -14.84 11.04 4.89
N SER A 116 -15.25 10.63 6.10
CA SER A 116 -15.22 11.53 7.26
C SER A 116 -13.80 11.98 7.60
N ALA A 117 -13.67 13.13 8.30
CA ALA A 117 -12.38 13.70 8.66
C ALA A 117 -11.46 12.69 9.38
N THR A 118 -11.99 11.98 10.38
CA THR A 118 -11.22 11.01 11.17
C THR A 118 -10.83 9.75 10.39
N GLN A 119 -11.55 9.40 9.32
CA GLN A 119 -11.19 8.29 8.43
C GLN A 119 -10.04 8.66 7.49
N LYS A 120 -9.88 9.95 7.18
CA LYS A 120 -8.79 10.49 6.34
C LYS A 120 -7.53 10.86 7.13
N GLU A 121 -7.65 10.99 8.45
CA GLU A 121 -6.53 11.28 9.34
C GLU A 121 -5.63 10.06 9.57
N GLY A 122 -4.33 10.33 9.69
CA GLY A 122 -3.34 9.34 10.07
C GLY A 122 -2.30 9.96 10.99
N LEU A 123 -1.97 9.27 12.08
CA LEU A 123 -0.90 9.69 12.99
C LEU A 123 0.42 9.05 12.56
N ILE A 124 1.40 9.86 12.14
CA ILE A 124 2.72 9.37 11.75
C ILE A 124 3.60 9.20 12.98
N ILE A 125 4.11 7.99 13.18
CA ILE A 125 5.09 7.64 14.21
C ILE A 125 6.39 7.24 13.54
N LEU A 126 7.52 7.72 14.06
CA LEU A 126 8.84 7.42 13.52
C LEU A 126 9.49 6.28 14.32
N LEU A 127 9.81 5.17 13.64
CA LEU A 127 10.56 4.06 14.22
C LEU A 127 12.01 4.01 13.72
N PRO A 128 13.01 3.76 14.57
CA PRO A 128 14.40 3.69 14.14
C PRO A 128 14.67 2.43 13.28
N LYS A 129 15.51 2.55 12.26
CA LYS A 129 15.99 1.43 11.43
C LYS A 129 17.10 0.67 12.17
N GLY A 130 16.73 -0.22 13.09
CA GLY A 130 17.68 -1.06 13.82
C GLY A 130 18.73 -0.22 14.57
N GLU A 131 20.00 -0.58 14.44
CA GLU A 131 21.14 0.07 15.11
C GLU A 131 21.72 1.29 14.36
N LYS A 132 21.10 1.71 13.25
CA LYS A 132 21.56 2.89 12.51
C LYS A 132 21.49 4.15 13.38
N THR A 133 22.37 5.11 13.09
CA THR A 133 22.46 6.37 13.82
C THR A 133 21.11 7.09 13.88
N LYS A 134 20.64 7.34 15.10
CA LYS A 134 19.31 7.90 15.39
C LYS A 134 19.22 9.42 15.15
N THR A 135 20.33 10.09 14.90
CA THR A 135 20.38 11.53 14.61
C THR A 135 20.00 11.88 13.17
N LEU A 136 19.95 10.91 12.25
CA LEU A 136 19.64 11.16 10.84
C LEU A 136 18.21 10.74 10.50
N LEU A 137 17.36 11.65 10.02
CA LEU A 137 15.96 11.36 9.68
C LEU A 137 15.78 10.23 8.65
N LYS A 138 16.71 10.08 7.69
CA LYS A 138 16.70 8.96 6.71
C LYS A 138 16.78 7.57 7.36
N ASN A 139 17.27 7.50 8.60
CA ASN A 139 17.37 6.27 9.39
C ASN A 139 16.10 5.98 10.20
N TRP A 140 15.03 6.75 10.01
CA TRP A 140 13.72 6.50 10.62
C TRP A 140 12.72 6.04 9.57
N ARG A 141 11.87 5.09 9.96
CA ARG A 141 10.73 4.59 9.17
C ARG A 141 9.46 5.26 9.68
N PRO A 142 8.74 6.01 8.83
CA PRO A 142 7.42 6.48 9.19
C PRO A 142 6.45 5.30 9.19
N ILE A 143 5.61 5.22 10.22
CA ILE A 143 4.46 4.33 10.29
C ILE A 143 3.24 5.18 10.55
N THR A 144 2.27 5.10 9.66
CA THR A 144 0.99 5.81 9.81
C THR A 144 -0.01 4.92 10.54
N LEU A 145 -0.48 5.39 11.71
CA LEU A 145 -1.61 4.79 12.41
C LEU A 145 -2.89 5.30 11.77
N LEU A 146 -3.47 4.46 10.92
CA LEU A 146 -4.74 4.74 10.24
C LEU A 146 -5.94 4.29 11.08
N ASN A 147 -7.07 4.96 10.83
CA ASN A 147 -8.39 4.60 11.33
C ASN A 147 -8.72 3.11 11.09
N VAL A 148 -9.35 2.44 12.06
CA VAL A 148 -9.68 1.02 11.94
C VAL A 148 -10.75 0.77 10.89
N ILE A 149 -11.78 1.62 10.79
CA ILE A 149 -12.82 1.53 9.77
C ILE A 149 -12.22 1.68 8.37
N TYR A 150 -11.30 2.62 8.18
CA TYR A 150 -10.54 2.77 6.93
C TYR A 150 -9.76 1.49 6.57
N LYS A 151 -9.10 0.86 7.55
CA LYS A 151 -8.39 -0.42 7.36
C LYS A 151 -9.35 -1.55 6.96
N LEU A 152 -10.58 -1.56 7.46
CA LEU A 152 -11.57 -2.56 7.07
C LEU A 152 -12.06 -2.34 5.63
N ALA A 153 -12.34 -1.10 5.26
CA ALA A 153 -12.72 -0.74 3.89
C ALA A 153 -11.61 -1.12 2.89
N SER A 154 -10.36 -0.69 3.14
CA SER A 154 -9.22 -1.04 2.28
C SER A 154 -8.97 -2.56 2.23
N GLY A 155 -9.16 -3.28 3.34
CA GLY A 155 -9.07 -4.73 3.36
C GLY A 155 -10.15 -5.43 2.52
N ALA A 156 -11.38 -4.91 2.52
CA ALA A 156 -12.47 -5.44 1.71
C ALA A 156 -12.20 -5.23 0.22
N ILE A 157 -11.76 -4.02 -0.17
CA ILE A 157 -11.35 -3.70 -1.55
C ILE A 157 -10.18 -4.59 -1.99
N ALA A 158 -9.17 -4.77 -1.13
CA ALA A 158 -8.05 -5.67 -1.40
C ALA A 158 -8.49 -7.12 -1.60
N ASN A 159 -9.49 -7.59 -0.85
CA ASN A 159 -10.06 -8.93 -1.03
C ASN A 159 -10.84 -9.06 -2.34
N ARG A 160 -11.50 -8.00 -2.82
CA ARG A 160 -12.07 -7.98 -4.17
C ARG A 160 -10.97 -8.11 -5.21
N LEU A 161 -9.93 -7.28 -5.15
CA LEU A 161 -8.79 -7.32 -6.09
C LEU A 161 -8.14 -8.70 -6.20
N LYS A 162 -7.91 -9.38 -5.07
CA LYS A 162 -7.29 -10.71 -5.05
C LYS A 162 -7.98 -11.74 -5.95
N LYS A 163 -9.27 -11.59 -6.25
CA LYS A 163 -10.03 -12.49 -7.13
C LYS A 163 -9.53 -12.48 -8.58
N VAL A 164 -8.89 -11.39 -9.01
CA VAL A 164 -8.47 -11.18 -10.42
C VAL A 164 -6.95 -11.04 -10.59
N LEU A 165 -6.22 -10.67 -9.54
CA LEU A 165 -4.79 -10.32 -9.64
C LEU A 165 -3.91 -11.44 -10.22
N THR A 166 -4.19 -12.71 -9.90
CA THR A 166 -3.39 -13.85 -10.40
C THR A 166 -3.47 -14.04 -11.90
N ARG A 167 -4.57 -13.59 -12.53
CA ARG A 167 -4.79 -13.59 -13.98
C ARG A 167 -4.20 -12.37 -14.66
N LEU A 168 -4.31 -11.20 -14.02
CA LEU A 168 -3.82 -9.93 -14.58
C LEU A 168 -2.29 -9.81 -14.54
N ILE A 169 -1.66 -10.37 -13.50
CA ILE A 169 -0.23 -10.22 -13.26
C ILE A 169 0.54 -11.42 -13.81
N HIS A 170 1.61 -11.13 -14.56
CA HIS A 170 2.51 -12.11 -15.16
C HIS A 170 2.97 -13.18 -14.14
N PRO A 171 3.04 -14.48 -14.49
CA PRO A 171 3.40 -15.56 -13.57
C PRO A 171 4.73 -15.38 -12.81
N ASP A 172 5.69 -14.68 -13.42
CA ASP A 172 7.02 -14.45 -12.82
C ASP A 172 6.99 -13.48 -11.63
N GLN A 173 5.94 -12.70 -11.46
CA GLN A 173 5.74 -11.90 -10.24
C GLN A 173 5.33 -12.83 -9.09
N ARG A 174 6.28 -13.38 -8.35
CA ARG A 174 5.99 -14.32 -7.24
C ARG A 174 5.65 -13.66 -5.91
N GLY A 175 5.98 -12.38 -5.72
CA GLY A 175 5.74 -11.65 -4.47
C GLY A 175 4.30 -11.20 -4.30
N PHE A 176 3.79 -11.25 -3.06
CA PHE A 176 2.51 -10.67 -2.62
C PHE A 176 1.24 -11.16 -3.33
N LEU A 177 1.30 -12.30 -4.02
CA LEU A 177 0.16 -12.92 -4.70
C LEU A 177 -0.21 -14.26 -4.06
N ALA A 178 -1.50 -14.50 -3.91
CA ALA A 178 -2.01 -15.75 -3.36
C ALA A 178 -1.61 -16.93 -4.25
N GLY A 179 -1.14 -18.01 -3.62
CA GLY A 179 -0.71 -19.22 -4.33
C GLY A 179 0.65 -19.14 -5.02
N ARG A 180 1.41 -18.05 -4.85
CA ARG A 180 2.78 -17.93 -5.36
C ARG A 180 3.79 -17.95 -4.21
N PHE A 181 4.92 -18.63 -4.40
CA PHE A 181 5.95 -18.76 -3.38
C PHE A 181 7.21 -17.99 -3.77
N THR A 182 7.70 -17.12 -2.89
CA THR A 182 8.89 -16.30 -3.16
C THR A 182 10.16 -17.13 -3.34
N GLY A 183 10.24 -18.32 -2.73
CA GLY A 183 11.37 -19.23 -2.94
C GLY A 183 11.48 -19.76 -4.38
N ASP A 184 10.41 -19.73 -5.17
CA ASP A 184 10.46 -20.09 -6.59
C ASP A 184 11.43 -19.18 -7.36
N ASN A 185 11.53 -17.89 -6.99
CA ASN A 185 12.46 -16.96 -7.61
C ASN A 185 13.92 -17.34 -7.34
N ILE A 186 14.21 -17.81 -6.12
CA ILE A 186 15.54 -18.29 -5.75
C ILE A 186 15.89 -19.50 -6.61
N ARG A 187 14.95 -20.44 -6.74
CA ARG A 187 15.16 -21.64 -7.57
C ARG A 187 15.37 -21.28 -9.04
N LEU A 188 14.55 -20.39 -9.59
CA LEU A 188 14.67 -19.91 -10.97
C LEU A 188 16.06 -19.32 -11.24
N VAL A 189 16.58 -18.50 -10.33
CA VAL A 189 17.93 -17.94 -10.46
C VAL A 189 18.99 -19.05 -10.47
N TYR A 190 18.90 -20.04 -9.58
CA TYR A 190 19.82 -21.19 -9.59
C TYR A 190 19.76 -21.99 -10.90
N ASP A 191 18.56 -22.25 -11.42
CA ASP A 191 18.37 -23.01 -12.66
C ASP A 191 18.94 -22.26 -13.88
N VAL A 192 18.74 -20.93 -13.96
CA VAL A 192 19.32 -20.10 -15.03
C VAL A 192 20.85 -20.06 -14.95
N LEU A 193 21.41 -19.99 -13.75
CA LEU A 193 22.86 -20.01 -13.54
C LEU A 193 23.47 -21.37 -13.94
N ASP A 194 22.88 -22.48 -13.48
CA ASP A 194 23.32 -23.83 -13.83
C ASP A 194 23.22 -24.10 -15.34
N HIS A 195 22.12 -23.70 -15.98
CA HIS A 195 21.96 -23.79 -17.42
C HIS A 195 23.06 -23.01 -18.17
N SER A 196 23.29 -21.76 -17.76
CA SER A 196 24.29 -20.89 -18.39
C SER A 196 25.70 -21.49 -18.27
N MET A 197 26.04 -22.07 -17.11
CA MET A 197 27.32 -22.74 -16.90
C MET A 197 27.48 -23.98 -17.77
N ARG A 198 26.46 -24.84 -17.86
CA ARG A 198 26.50 -26.07 -18.67
C ARG A 198 26.66 -25.79 -20.17
N HIS A 199 26.04 -24.71 -20.64
CA HIS A 199 26.08 -24.31 -22.06
C HIS A 199 27.14 -23.25 -22.37
N GLN A 200 28.02 -22.91 -21.42
CA GLN A 200 29.07 -21.88 -21.56
C GLN A 200 28.51 -20.53 -22.05
N GLN A 201 27.28 -20.22 -21.69
CA GLN A 201 26.62 -18.97 -22.05
C GLN A 201 27.05 -17.88 -21.07
N ARG A 202 27.44 -16.73 -21.62
CA ARG A 202 27.71 -15.53 -20.83
C ARG A 202 26.37 -14.85 -20.51
N GLY A 203 26.18 -14.47 -19.26
CA GLY A 203 24.98 -13.77 -18.79
C GLY A 203 25.32 -12.65 -17.82
N LEU A 204 24.37 -11.73 -17.63
CA LEU A 204 24.44 -10.65 -16.65
C LEU A 204 23.27 -10.78 -15.69
N LEU A 205 23.54 -10.75 -14.38
CA LEU A 205 22.51 -10.68 -13.35
C LEU A 205 22.31 -9.21 -12.93
N LEU A 206 21.14 -8.67 -13.22
CA LEU A 206 20.75 -7.32 -12.82
C LEU A 206 19.93 -7.38 -11.53
N LEU A 207 20.44 -6.74 -10.47
CA LEU A 207 19.75 -6.60 -9.18
C LEU A 207 19.29 -5.15 -9.04
N ILE A 208 17.98 -4.92 -9.18
CA ILE A 208 17.37 -3.59 -9.13
C ILE A 208 16.48 -3.52 -7.90
N ASP A 209 16.61 -2.43 -7.13
CA ASP A 209 15.76 -2.14 -5.98
C ASP A 209 15.15 -0.73 -6.11
N PHE A 210 13.90 -0.58 -5.67
CA PHE A 210 13.22 0.70 -5.69
C PHE A 210 13.34 1.37 -4.32
N GLU A 211 13.98 2.53 -4.27
CA GLU A 211 13.99 3.32 -3.04
C GLU A 211 12.58 3.79 -2.71
N LYS A 212 12.04 3.32 -1.58
CA LYS A 212 10.77 3.80 -1.00
C LYS A 212 9.58 3.72 -1.98
N ALA A 213 9.45 2.58 -2.66
CA ALA A 213 8.45 2.34 -3.71
C ALA A 213 7.00 2.78 -3.38
N PHE A 214 6.54 2.56 -2.13
CA PHE A 214 5.19 2.97 -1.70
C PHE A 214 5.04 4.48 -1.51
N ASP A 215 6.11 5.16 -1.11
CA ASP A 215 6.11 6.61 -0.92
C ASP A 215 6.21 7.33 -2.28
N SER A 216 6.87 6.71 -3.27
CA SER A 216 7.22 7.32 -4.56
C SER A 216 6.20 7.12 -5.69
N ILE A 217 5.23 6.21 -5.57
CA ILE A 217 4.26 5.91 -6.66
C ILE A 217 3.24 7.05 -6.83
N SER A 218 3.05 7.62 -8.02
CA SER A 218 2.05 8.70 -8.26
C SER A 218 0.61 8.19 -8.23
N TRP A 219 -0.35 9.03 -7.80
CA TRP A 219 -1.77 8.67 -7.81
C TRP A 219 -2.32 8.65 -9.24
N GLU A 220 -1.89 9.59 -10.07
CA GLU A 220 -2.20 9.67 -11.51
C GLU A 220 -1.79 8.38 -12.22
N PHE A 221 -0.57 7.89 -11.94
CA PHE A 221 -0.09 6.59 -12.45
C PHE A 221 -0.99 5.44 -12.03
N VAL A 222 -1.42 5.38 -10.75
CA VAL A 222 -2.35 4.34 -10.28
C VAL A 222 -3.69 4.41 -11.01
N HIS A 223 -4.26 5.60 -11.19
CA HIS A 223 -5.52 5.79 -11.91
C HIS A 223 -5.42 5.38 -13.38
N ASP A 224 -4.32 5.74 -14.06
CA ASP A 224 -4.11 5.35 -15.44
C ASP A 224 -3.93 3.83 -15.59
N VAL A 225 -3.21 3.18 -14.67
CA VAL A 225 -3.09 1.71 -14.64
C VAL A 225 -4.47 1.08 -14.45
N LEU A 226 -5.28 1.54 -13.49
CA LEU A 226 -6.64 1.04 -13.29
C LEU A 226 -7.49 1.19 -14.57
N ARG A 227 -7.36 2.31 -15.28
CA ARG A 227 -8.05 2.54 -16.56
C ARG A 227 -7.59 1.57 -17.65
N ILE A 228 -6.29 1.37 -17.83
CA ILE A 228 -5.71 0.44 -18.83
C ILE A 228 -6.17 -1.00 -18.58
N PHE A 229 -6.22 -1.43 -17.32
CA PHE A 229 -6.69 -2.76 -16.94
C PHE A 229 -8.22 -2.92 -16.97
N LYS A 230 -8.96 -1.88 -17.37
CA LYS A 230 -10.42 -1.84 -17.49
C LYS A 230 -11.16 -2.04 -16.15
N PHE A 231 -10.61 -1.50 -15.07
CA PHE A 231 -11.40 -1.32 -13.84
C PHE A 231 -12.50 -0.28 -14.10
N SER A 232 -13.67 -0.45 -13.48
CA SER A 232 -14.74 0.53 -13.67
C SER A 232 -14.47 1.81 -12.90
N GLU A 233 -15.10 2.92 -13.31
CA GLU A 233 -14.96 4.20 -12.64
C GLU A 233 -15.41 4.13 -11.18
N ASN A 234 -16.47 3.36 -10.91
CA ASN A 234 -16.91 3.07 -9.53
C ASN A 234 -15.84 2.37 -8.69
N PHE A 235 -14.93 1.59 -9.27
CA PHE A 235 -13.81 1.02 -8.49
C PHE A 235 -12.73 2.08 -8.19
N SER A 236 -12.57 3.05 -9.10
CA SER A 236 -11.49 4.04 -9.08
C SER A 236 -11.91 5.36 -8.43
N LYS A 237 -13.10 5.39 -7.82
CA LYS A 237 -13.72 6.55 -7.17
C LYS A 237 -13.13 6.81 -5.79
#